data_AF-A0A936JSR2-F1
#
_entry.id   AF-A0A936JSR2-F1
#
_cell.length_a   1.000
_cell.length_b   1.000
_cell.length_c   1.000
_cell.angle_alpha   90.00
_cell.angle_beta   90.00
_cell.angle_gamma   90.00
#
_symmetry.space_group_name_H-M   'P 1'
#
loop_
_entity.id
_entity.type
_entity.pdbx_description
1 polymer ?
#
loop_
_entity_poly.entity_id
_entity_poly.type
_entity_poly.pdbx_seq_one_letter_code
_entity_poly.pdbx_strand_id
1 'polypeptide(L)'
;MVDPIQEIKVRAEILQKRIENGDAPSIARLRALPELRKATAEVLREFVATIQRKHCFAVVSRELGFSGYPHAQRVLSGDEAEGDFGTMLYPARCGALNHWYAQYEEACDLRREINGYLLAYKRHFFIADGYFVDNLGLDPSDPDWDSIGRDWVKPRDPVARRRLYGKLICASG
;
A
#
# COMPACT_ATOMS: atom_id res chain seq x y z
N MET A 1 6.19 11.96 12.70
CA MET A 1 5.09 11.07 12.27
C MET A 1 4.83 11.35 10.81
N VAL A 2 5.00 10.35 9.93
CA VAL A 2 4.85 10.54 8.49
C VAL A 2 3.40 10.26 8.11
N ASP A 3 2.71 11.27 7.58
CA ASP A 3 1.40 11.05 6.97
C ASP A 3 1.60 10.24 5.67
N PRO A 4 0.99 9.05 5.54
CA PRO A 4 1.18 8.19 4.38
C PRO A 4 0.78 8.87 3.06
N ILE A 5 -0.23 9.75 3.06
CA ILE A 5 -0.64 10.49 1.86
C ILE A 5 0.41 11.53 1.51
N GLN A 6 0.96 12.23 2.51
CA GLN A 6 2.02 13.20 2.30
C GLN A 6 3.30 12.53 1.78
N GLU A 7 3.63 11.34 2.27
CA GLU A 7 4.78 10.57 1.81
C GLU A 7 4.64 10.17 0.32
N ILE A 8 3.46 9.70 -0.10
CA ILE A 8 3.17 9.45 -1.52
C ILE A 8 3.40 10.73 -2.34
N LYS A 9 3.00 11.89 -1.81
CA LYS A 9 3.16 13.16 -2.52
C LYS A 9 4.61 13.58 -2.68
N VAL A 10 5.43 13.38 -1.64
CA VAL A 10 6.87 13.65 -1.66
C VAL A 10 7.58 12.71 -2.63
N ARG A 11 7.29 11.40 -2.58
CA ARG A 11 7.85 10.41 -3.52
C ARG A 11 7.52 10.73 -4.97
N ALA A 12 6.29 11.15 -5.24
CA ALA A 12 5.87 11.58 -6.58
C ALA A 12 6.59 12.84 -7.05
N GLU A 13 6.97 13.75 -6.14
CA GLU A 13 7.81 14.90 -6.47
C GLU A 13 9.19 14.51 -6.93
N ILE A 14 9.82 13.67 -6.12
CA ILE A 14 11.17 13.21 -6.36
C ILE A 14 11.20 12.44 -7.67
N LEU A 15 10.20 11.58 -7.91
CA LEU A 15 10.05 10.85 -9.17
C LEU A 15 9.91 11.79 -10.36
N GLN A 16 9.04 12.80 -10.27
CA GLN A 16 8.84 13.76 -11.36
C GLN A 16 10.16 14.49 -11.71
N LYS A 17 10.84 15.05 -10.71
CA LYS A 17 12.10 15.77 -10.92
C LYS A 17 13.18 14.86 -11.53
N ARG A 18 13.25 13.60 -11.10
CA ARG A 18 14.19 12.62 -11.68
C ARG A 18 13.87 12.29 -13.14
N ILE A 19 12.60 12.14 -13.46
CA ILE A 19 12.15 11.92 -14.85
C ILE A 19 12.50 13.11 -15.73
N GLU A 20 12.22 14.34 -15.26
CA GLU A 20 12.56 15.58 -15.97
C GLU A 20 14.07 15.73 -16.18
N ASN A 21 14.89 15.26 -15.23
CA ASN A 21 16.34 15.22 -15.33
C ASN A 21 16.89 14.07 -16.19
N GLY A 22 16.03 13.23 -16.78
CA GLY A 22 16.45 12.15 -17.67
C GLY A 22 16.94 10.88 -16.97
N ASP A 23 16.61 10.67 -15.70
CA ASP A 23 16.99 9.47 -14.95
C ASP A 23 16.33 8.21 -15.52
N ALA A 24 17.11 7.38 -16.22
CA ALA A 24 16.61 6.20 -16.92
C ALA A 24 15.86 5.19 -16.00
N PRO A 25 16.32 4.90 -14.75
CA PRO A 25 15.55 4.10 -13.80
C PRO A 25 14.18 4.70 -13.47
N SER A 26 14.10 6.02 -13.23
CA SER A 26 12.83 6.70 -12.93
C SER A 26 11.89 6.72 -14.13
N ILE A 27 12.41 6.86 -15.35
CA ILE A 27 11.61 6.75 -16.58
C ILE A 27 11.07 5.32 -16.74
N ALA A 28 11.86 4.29 -16.42
CA ALA A 28 11.40 2.91 -16.50
C ALA A 28 10.24 2.61 -15.55
N ARG A 29 10.14 3.30 -14.39
CA ARG A 29 9.02 3.19 -13.44
C ARG A 29 7.68 3.63 -14.03
N LEU A 30 7.67 4.45 -15.09
CA LEU A 30 6.44 4.82 -15.79
C LEU A 30 5.66 3.62 -16.33
N ARG A 31 6.34 2.48 -16.55
CA ARG A 31 5.69 1.21 -16.93
C ARG A 31 4.75 0.63 -15.87
N ALA A 32 4.74 1.18 -14.66
CA ALA A 32 3.72 0.87 -13.66
C ALA A 32 2.31 1.30 -14.11
N LEU A 33 2.21 2.29 -15.00
CA LEU A 33 0.95 2.74 -15.60
C LEU A 33 0.45 1.72 -16.64
N PRO A 34 -0.84 1.33 -16.61
CA PRO A 34 -1.41 0.36 -17.56
C PRO A 34 -1.16 0.73 -19.03
N GLU A 35 -1.33 1.99 -19.37
CA GLU A 35 -1.13 2.56 -20.71
C GLU A 35 0.33 2.50 -21.20
N LEU A 36 1.30 2.51 -20.28
CA LEU A 36 2.73 2.49 -20.59
C LEU A 36 3.40 1.15 -20.28
N ARG A 37 2.63 0.15 -19.82
CA ARG A 37 3.17 -1.14 -19.36
C ARG A 37 4.01 -1.86 -20.43
N LYS A 38 3.60 -1.75 -21.70
CA LYS A 38 4.30 -2.33 -22.86
C LYS A 38 5.00 -1.27 -23.72
N ALA A 39 5.15 -0.05 -23.22
CA ALA A 39 5.75 1.04 -23.98
C ALA A 39 7.25 0.80 -24.23
N THR A 40 7.68 1.11 -25.44
CA THR A 40 9.10 1.13 -25.82
C THR A 40 9.80 2.34 -25.21
N ALA A 41 11.13 2.38 -25.31
CA ALA A 41 11.91 3.50 -24.79
C ALA A 41 11.57 4.82 -25.49
N GLU A 42 11.22 4.76 -26.78
CA GLU A 42 10.82 5.90 -27.61
C GLU A 42 9.51 6.51 -27.09
N VAL A 43 8.49 5.68 -26.90
CA VAL A 43 7.18 6.10 -26.37
C VAL A 43 7.32 6.67 -24.95
N LEU A 44 8.19 6.07 -24.12
CA LEU A 44 8.47 6.61 -22.79
C LEU A 44 9.10 8.00 -22.88
N ARG A 45 10.08 8.22 -23.76
CA ARG A 45 10.71 9.54 -23.97
C ARG A 45 9.71 10.60 -24.43
N GLU A 46 8.82 10.26 -25.35
CA GLU A 46 7.74 11.17 -25.77
C GLU A 46 6.79 11.48 -24.61
N PHE A 47 6.44 10.47 -23.82
CA PHE A 47 5.58 10.64 -22.66
C PHE A 47 6.21 11.54 -21.58
N VAL A 48 7.53 11.46 -21.38
CA VAL A 48 8.26 12.33 -20.44
C VAL A 48 8.00 13.81 -20.74
N ALA A 49 7.91 14.23 -22.00
CA ALA A 49 7.62 15.62 -22.37
C ALA A 49 6.21 16.08 -21.94
N THR A 50 5.29 15.15 -21.71
CA THR A 50 3.90 15.41 -21.28
C THR A 50 3.63 14.98 -19.83
N ILE A 51 4.69 14.67 -19.07
CA ILE A 51 4.56 14.17 -17.71
C ILE A 51 3.86 15.21 -16.83
N GLN A 52 2.91 14.74 -16.02
CA GLN A 52 2.20 15.55 -15.06
C GLN A 52 2.31 14.90 -13.69
N ARG A 53 2.15 15.72 -12.64
CA ARG A 53 2.19 15.24 -11.25
C ARG A 53 1.22 14.09 -10.99
N LYS A 54 0.05 14.10 -11.64
CA LYS A 54 -0.95 13.03 -11.56
C LYS A 54 -0.43 11.66 -12.02
N HIS A 55 0.44 11.64 -13.05
CA HIS A 55 1.05 10.40 -13.54
C HIS A 55 2.03 9.85 -12.51
N CYS A 56 2.84 10.72 -11.90
CA CYS A 56 3.77 10.33 -10.84
C CYS A 56 3.05 9.81 -9.59
N PHE A 57 1.93 10.43 -9.18
CA PHE A 57 1.09 9.89 -8.10
C PHE A 57 0.55 8.50 -8.45
N ALA A 58 0.09 8.30 -9.69
CA ALA A 58 -0.41 7.01 -10.13
C ALA A 58 0.69 5.94 -10.13
N VAL A 59 1.91 6.25 -10.58
CA VAL A 59 3.05 5.33 -10.52
C VAL A 59 3.35 4.93 -9.08
N VAL A 60 3.59 5.90 -8.18
CA VAL A 60 3.95 5.62 -6.78
C VAL A 60 2.85 4.82 -6.08
N SER A 61 1.58 5.18 -6.29
CA SER A 61 0.45 4.46 -5.68
C SER A 61 0.39 3.00 -6.17
N ARG A 62 0.69 2.75 -7.44
CA ARG A 62 0.66 1.41 -8.02
C ARG A 62 1.82 0.55 -7.57
N GLU A 63 2.99 1.13 -7.40
CA GLU A 63 4.15 0.43 -6.84
C GLU A 63 3.93 0.03 -5.38
N LEU A 64 3.19 0.83 -4.61
CA LEU A 64 2.75 0.48 -3.26
C LEU A 64 1.64 -0.58 -3.24
N GLY A 65 1.09 -0.97 -4.40
CA GLY A 65 0.06 -2.01 -4.51
C GLY A 65 -1.38 -1.50 -4.60
N PHE A 66 -1.60 -0.20 -4.78
CA PHE A 66 -2.94 0.37 -5.04
C PHE A 66 -3.26 0.40 -6.53
N SER A 67 -4.55 0.51 -6.90
CA SER A 67 -4.92 0.68 -8.32
C SER A 67 -4.59 2.08 -8.87
N GLY A 68 -4.45 3.08 -8.00
CA GLY A 68 -4.07 4.45 -8.34
C GLY A 68 -4.19 5.37 -7.12
N TYR A 69 -3.95 6.67 -7.33
CA TYR A 69 -3.98 7.66 -6.24
C TYR A 69 -5.36 7.81 -5.56
N PRO A 70 -6.50 7.90 -6.28
CA PRO A 70 -7.81 7.96 -5.63
C PRO A 70 -8.10 6.76 -4.74
N HIS A 71 -7.67 5.56 -5.17
CA HIS A 71 -7.79 4.34 -4.40
C HIS A 71 -6.92 4.36 -3.15
N ALA A 72 -5.64 4.75 -3.27
CA ALA A 72 -4.77 4.93 -2.13
C ALA A 72 -5.37 5.93 -1.12
N GLN A 73 -5.93 7.04 -1.59
CA GLN A 73 -6.56 8.03 -0.71
C GLN A 73 -7.75 7.45 0.06
N ARG A 74 -8.65 6.70 -0.60
CA ARG A 74 -9.79 6.07 0.08
C ARG A 74 -9.35 5.04 1.13
N VAL A 75 -8.44 4.15 0.76
CA VAL A 75 -7.90 3.12 1.67
C VAL A 75 -7.19 3.75 2.88
N LEU A 76 -6.28 4.72 2.65
CA LEU A 76 -5.51 5.36 3.71
C LEU A 76 -6.34 6.29 4.61
N SER A 77 -7.42 6.86 4.06
CA SER A 77 -8.36 7.67 4.83
C SER A 77 -9.32 6.81 5.64
N GLY A 78 -9.54 5.56 5.23
CA GLY A 78 -10.45 4.64 5.87
C GLY A 78 -11.90 4.74 5.43
N ASP A 79 -12.10 5.01 4.14
CA ASP A 79 -13.43 5.00 3.54
C ASP A 79 -14.08 3.61 3.70
N GLU A 80 -15.19 3.53 4.42
CA GLU A 80 -15.91 2.28 4.67
C GLU A 80 -16.53 1.68 3.40
N ALA A 81 -16.76 2.49 2.36
CA ALA A 81 -17.26 2.02 1.08
C ALA A 81 -16.17 1.34 0.23
N GLU A 82 -14.89 1.51 0.58
CA GLU A 82 -13.79 0.88 -0.13
C GLU A 82 -13.54 -0.54 0.40
N GLY A 83 -13.97 -1.52 -0.38
CA GLY A 83 -13.74 -2.93 -0.09
C GLY A 83 -12.45 -3.50 -0.67
N ASP A 84 -11.73 -2.74 -1.51
CA ASP A 84 -10.43 -3.13 -2.07
C ASP A 84 -9.29 -2.44 -1.32
N PHE A 85 -8.47 -3.22 -0.61
CA PHE A 85 -7.31 -2.72 0.13
C PHE A 85 -6.01 -2.76 -0.69
N GLY A 86 -6.08 -3.19 -1.96
CA GLY A 86 -4.92 -3.40 -2.81
C GLY A 86 -4.03 -4.55 -2.34
N THR A 87 -2.77 -4.53 -2.75
CA THR A 87 -1.80 -5.61 -2.47
C THR A 87 -0.72 -5.22 -1.46
N MET A 88 -0.82 -4.03 -0.88
CA MET A 88 0.24 -3.45 -0.04
C MET A 88 0.57 -4.31 1.19
N LEU A 89 -0.47 -4.87 1.83
CA LEU A 89 -0.33 -5.67 3.06
C LEU A 89 0.11 -7.12 2.81
N TYR A 90 0.26 -7.51 1.55
CA TYR A 90 0.73 -8.84 1.16
C TYR A 90 1.73 -8.73 0.00
N PRO A 91 2.95 -8.22 0.25
CA PRO A 91 3.98 -8.17 -0.77
C PRO A 91 4.48 -9.58 -1.09
N ALA A 92 4.95 -9.80 -2.33
CA ALA A 92 5.36 -11.13 -2.79
C ALA A 92 6.48 -11.79 -1.96
N ARG A 93 7.23 -11.02 -1.16
CA ARG A 93 8.25 -11.51 -0.23
C ARG A 93 7.67 -12.23 0.99
N CYS A 94 6.43 -11.93 1.37
CA CYS A 94 5.75 -12.51 2.52
C CYS A 94 5.02 -13.79 2.11
N GLY A 95 5.76 -14.87 1.87
CA GLY A 95 5.21 -16.19 1.59
C GLY A 95 4.91 -16.95 2.87
N ALA A 96 3.79 -16.67 3.53
CA ALA A 96 3.36 -17.40 4.73
C ALA A 96 2.01 -18.10 4.51
N LEU A 97 1.82 -19.23 5.18
CA LEU A 97 0.54 -19.93 5.24
C LEU A 97 -0.39 -19.16 6.20
N ASN A 98 -1.21 -18.28 5.65
CA ASN A 98 -2.22 -17.53 6.40
C ASN A 98 -3.60 -18.17 6.25
N HIS A 99 -4.49 -17.96 7.23
CA HIS A 99 -5.90 -18.33 7.10
C HIS A 99 -6.63 -17.28 6.26
N TRP A 100 -7.23 -17.69 5.14
CA TRP A 100 -7.87 -16.80 4.17
C TRP A 100 -9.38 -16.88 4.25
N TYR A 101 -10.04 -15.72 4.17
CA TYR A 101 -11.49 -15.57 4.24
C TYR A 101 -11.99 -14.60 3.17
N ALA A 102 -13.16 -14.90 2.61
CA ALA A 102 -13.86 -13.99 1.71
C ALA A 102 -14.76 -13.01 2.47
N GLN A 103 -15.29 -13.43 3.63
CA GLN A 103 -16.14 -12.61 4.49
C GLN A 103 -15.35 -12.06 5.68
N TYR A 104 -15.65 -10.82 6.05
CA TYR A 104 -14.96 -10.13 7.14
C TYR A 104 -15.33 -10.71 8.51
N GLU A 105 -16.59 -11.13 8.67
CA GLU A 105 -17.13 -11.68 9.90
C GLU A 105 -16.42 -12.98 10.30
N GLU A 106 -16.20 -13.89 9.33
CA GLU A 106 -15.48 -15.14 9.54
C GLU A 106 -14.03 -14.90 9.97
N ALA A 107 -13.36 -13.92 9.35
CA ALA A 107 -12.01 -13.54 9.71
C ALA A 107 -11.93 -12.95 11.14
N CYS A 108 -12.93 -12.15 11.52
CA CYS A 108 -13.01 -11.60 12.87
C CYS A 108 -13.16 -12.65 13.96
N ASP A 109 -13.93 -13.71 13.69
CA ASP A 109 -14.17 -14.77 14.65
C ASP A 109 -12.88 -15.57 14.90
N LEU A 110 -12.17 -15.98 13.84
CA LEU A 110 -10.87 -16.64 14.00
C LEU A 110 -9.86 -15.71 14.69
N ARG A 111 -9.81 -14.42 14.32
CA ARG A 111 -8.90 -13.45 14.95
C ARG A 111 -9.10 -13.41 16.47
N ARG A 112 -10.34 -13.42 16.95
CA ARG A 112 -10.65 -13.42 18.40
C ARG A 112 -10.18 -14.70 19.08
N GLU A 113 -10.24 -15.83 18.39
CA GLU A 113 -9.81 -17.13 18.91
C GLU A 113 -8.28 -17.21 19.04
N ILE A 114 -7.54 -16.83 17.98
CA ILE A 114 -6.09 -17.01 17.92
C ILE A 114 -5.29 -15.74 18.27
N ASN A 115 -5.97 -14.64 18.56
CA ASN A 115 -5.41 -13.32 18.86
C ASN A 115 -4.40 -12.81 17.79
N GLY A 116 -4.65 -13.16 16.53
CA GLY A 116 -3.80 -12.80 15.38
C GLY A 116 -4.06 -11.40 14.83
N TYR A 117 -3.34 -11.05 13.77
CA TYR A 117 -3.47 -9.77 13.07
C TYR A 117 -4.39 -9.92 11.85
N LEU A 118 -5.52 -9.21 11.84
CA LEU A 118 -6.43 -9.21 10.71
C LEU A 118 -5.96 -8.18 9.67
N LEU A 119 -5.55 -8.68 8.51
CA LEU A 119 -5.10 -7.92 7.36
C LEU A 119 -6.00 -8.18 6.15
N ALA A 120 -5.85 -7.34 5.12
CA ALA A 120 -6.61 -7.46 3.88
C ALA A 120 -5.70 -7.56 2.65
N TYR A 121 -6.16 -8.29 1.65
CA TYR A 121 -5.56 -8.38 0.34
C TYR A 121 -6.63 -8.31 -0.72
N LYS A 122 -6.64 -7.21 -1.46
CA LYS A 122 -7.73 -6.81 -2.34
C LYS A 122 -9.05 -6.80 -1.55
N ARG A 123 -9.96 -7.71 -1.89
CA ARG A 123 -11.27 -7.92 -1.25
C ARG A 123 -11.33 -9.14 -0.34
N HIS A 124 -10.19 -9.74 -0.03
CA HIS A 124 -10.08 -10.89 0.87
C HIS A 124 -9.44 -10.46 2.18
N PHE A 125 -9.68 -11.26 3.20
CA PHE A 125 -9.18 -11.06 4.54
C PHE A 125 -8.31 -12.24 4.95
N PHE A 126 -7.27 -11.98 5.71
CA PHE A 126 -6.44 -13.05 6.22
C PHE A 126 -5.92 -12.74 7.62
N ILE A 127 -5.70 -13.80 8.40
CA ILE A 127 -5.08 -13.68 9.72
C ILE A 127 -3.61 -14.02 9.61
N ALA A 128 -2.81 -13.05 10.06
CA ALA A 128 -1.36 -13.12 10.09
C ALA A 128 -0.85 -13.27 11.54
N ASP A 129 0.34 -13.82 11.67
CA ASP A 129 1.08 -13.89 12.94
C ASP A 129 2.09 -12.73 13.06
N GLY A 130 2.79 -12.67 14.19
CA GLY A 130 3.82 -11.65 14.41
C GLY A 130 5.00 -11.78 13.44
N TYR A 131 5.33 -13.00 13.00
CA TYR A 131 6.41 -13.23 12.04
C TYR A 131 6.08 -12.62 10.67
N PHE A 132 4.83 -12.74 10.23
CA PHE A 132 4.36 -12.09 9.01
C PHE A 132 4.40 -10.56 9.13
N VAL A 133 3.97 -10.01 10.27
CA VAL A 133 4.00 -8.56 10.52
C VAL A 133 5.42 -8.00 10.49
N ASP A 134 6.37 -8.72 11.11
CA ASP A 134 7.80 -8.36 11.07
C ASP A 134 8.35 -8.39 9.64
N ASN A 135 8.07 -9.45 8.87
CA ASN A 135 8.48 -9.55 7.46
C ASN A 135 7.80 -8.52 6.54
N LEU A 136 6.60 -8.07 6.91
CA LEU A 136 5.91 -6.99 6.22
C LEU A 136 6.69 -5.66 6.38
N GLY A 137 7.49 -5.53 7.45
CA GLY A 137 8.31 -4.37 7.78
C GLY A 137 7.71 -3.52 8.90
N LEU A 138 6.85 -4.11 9.74
CA LEU A 138 6.22 -3.47 10.89
C LEU A 138 6.64 -4.20 12.17
N ASP A 139 6.79 -3.48 13.27
CA ASP A 139 7.03 -4.09 14.58
C ASP A 139 5.73 -4.77 15.07
N PRO A 140 5.72 -6.08 15.35
CA PRO A 140 4.56 -6.76 15.92
C PRO A 140 4.21 -6.26 17.33
N SER A 141 5.17 -5.69 18.05
CA SER A 141 4.97 -5.15 19.42
C SER A 141 4.52 -3.69 19.42
N ASP A 142 4.28 -3.10 18.24
CA ASP A 142 3.85 -1.72 18.13
C ASP A 142 2.50 -1.50 18.84
N PRO A 143 2.40 -0.55 19.79
CA PRO A 143 1.16 -0.31 20.53
C PRO A 143 0.01 0.17 19.64
N ASP A 144 0.31 0.64 18.42
CA ASP A 144 -0.72 0.96 17.43
C ASP A 144 -1.53 -0.30 17.04
N TRP A 145 -0.95 -1.51 17.10
CA TRP A 145 -1.68 -2.77 16.84
C TRP A 145 -2.79 -3.02 17.86
N ASP A 146 -2.48 -2.86 19.14
CA ASP A 146 -3.48 -3.03 20.19
C ASP A 146 -4.51 -1.88 20.16
N SER A 147 -4.10 -0.67 19.76
CA SER A 147 -4.98 0.49 19.59
C SER A 147 -6.03 0.27 18.49
N ILE A 148 -5.65 -0.41 17.39
CA ILE A 148 -6.59 -0.80 16.34
C ILE A 148 -7.36 -2.09 16.66
N GLY A 149 -7.07 -2.76 17.78
CA GLY A 149 -7.64 -4.06 18.14
C GLY A 149 -7.17 -5.20 17.23
N ARG A 150 -5.97 -5.06 16.65
CA ARG A 150 -5.40 -5.94 15.62
C ARG A 150 -6.33 -6.11 14.42
N ASP A 151 -7.18 -5.11 14.18
CA ASP A 151 -8.07 -5.00 13.04
C ASP A 151 -7.56 -3.94 12.07
N TRP A 152 -6.95 -4.36 10.97
CA TRP A 152 -6.55 -3.39 9.96
C TRP A 152 -7.74 -2.90 9.12
N VAL A 153 -8.76 -3.74 8.94
CA VAL A 153 -9.88 -3.48 8.04
C VAL A 153 -10.83 -2.46 8.65
N LYS A 154 -11.30 -2.74 9.87
CA LYS A 154 -12.17 -1.87 10.66
C LYS A 154 -11.49 -1.55 12.00
N PRO A 155 -10.47 -0.67 11.98
CA PRO A 155 -9.70 -0.36 13.18
C PRO A 155 -10.57 0.37 14.21
N ARG A 156 -10.37 0.06 15.49
CA ARG A 156 -10.95 0.84 16.57
C ARG A 156 -10.41 2.28 16.62
N ASP A 157 -9.15 2.46 16.24
CA ASP A 157 -8.49 3.77 16.14
C ASP A 157 -7.97 4.02 14.70
N PRO A 158 -8.70 4.79 13.88
CA PRO A 158 -8.27 5.13 12.53
C PRO A 158 -6.94 5.90 12.46
N VAL A 159 -6.59 6.65 13.51
CA VAL A 159 -5.33 7.41 13.58
C VAL A 159 -4.16 6.47 13.82
N ALA A 160 -4.31 5.48 14.70
CA ALA A 160 -3.32 4.41 14.89
C ALA A 160 -3.07 3.62 13.60
N ARG A 161 -4.14 3.27 12.86
CA ARG A 161 -3.98 2.63 11.54
C ARG A 161 -3.20 3.51 10.57
N ARG A 162 -3.46 4.83 10.54
CA ARG A 162 -2.73 5.76 9.67
C ARG A 162 -1.24 5.83 10.04
N ARG A 163 -0.89 5.73 11.32
CA ARG A 163 0.51 5.65 11.77
C ARG A 163 1.20 4.38 11.27
N LEU A 164 0.53 3.22 11.38
CA LEU A 164 1.04 1.96 10.84
C LEU A 164 1.22 2.02 9.31
N TYR A 165 0.29 2.61 8.57
CA TYR A 165 0.48 2.87 7.13
C TYR A 165 1.70 3.76 6.86
N GLY A 166 1.89 4.84 7.63
CA GLY A 166 3.06 5.70 7.50
C GLY A 166 4.37 4.93 7.68
N LYS A 167 4.45 4.10 8.73
CA LYS A 167 5.60 3.21 9.00
C LYS A 167 5.84 2.24 7.84
N LEU A 168 4.78 1.59 7.35
CA LEU A 168 4.86 0.63 6.25
C LEU A 168 5.34 1.26 4.93
N ILE A 169 4.83 2.44 4.57
CA ILE A 169 5.28 3.15 3.37
C ILE A 169 6.76 3.50 3.49
N CYS A 170 7.19 4.02 4.65
CA CYS A 170 8.61 4.32 4.90
C CYS A 170 9.51 3.09 4.77
N ALA A 171 9.08 1.92 5.26
CA ALA A 171 9.81 0.66 5.12
C ALA A 171 9.82 0.06 3.70
N SER A 172 8.91 0.52 2.81
CA SER A 172 8.76 -0.01 1.45
C SER A 172 9.50 0.81 0.37
N GLY A 173 10.31 1.81 0.75
CA GLY A 173 11.10 2.65 -0.15
C GLY A 173 12.56 2.25 -0.19
#